data_AF-A0A6J4I6J4-F1
#
_entry.id   AF-A0A6J4I6J4-F1
#
_cell.length_a   1.000
_cell.length_b   1.000
_cell.length_c   1.000
_cell.angle_alpha   90.00
_cell.angle_beta   90.00
_cell.angle_gamma   90.00
#
_symmetry.space_group_name_H-M   'P 1'
#
loop_
_entity.id
_entity.type
_entity.pdbx_description
1 polymer ?
#
loop_
_entity_poly.entity_id
_entity_poly.type
_entity_poly.pdbx_seq_one_letter_code
_entity_poly.pdbx_strand_id
1 'polypeptide(L)'
;MTDEDVEVRLLGVPIALSGAAREHFDEMSREFVYIANSDESVRRGAPGRLLELVDELQGRFAALTASSRETLDQAAGRGQETADLTLRLPATIGQTVAQLGTLIDEVDRYCESGTHLLTLKTPPGPLAYRHWYRGQITAQLAGAAPVPFADWLAAERPTG
;
A
#
# COMPACT_ATOMS: atom_id res chain seq x y z
N MET A 1 26.44 3.63 -10.39
CA MET A 1 26.00 2.28 -10.02
C MET A 1 24.58 2.14 -10.52
N THR A 2 24.34 1.31 -11.52
CA THR A 2 22.98 0.86 -11.83
C THR A 2 22.49 0.06 -10.64
N ASP A 3 21.45 0.55 -9.96
CA ASP A 3 20.72 -0.23 -8.95
C ASP A 3 20.21 -1.47 -9.69
N GLU A 4 20.64 -2.66 -9.27
CA GLU A 4 20.15 -3.90 -9.88
C GLU A 4 18.70 -4.09 -9.42
N ASP A 5 17.78 -4.22 -10.37
CA ASP A 5 16.38 -4.46 -10.05
C ASP A 5 16.24 -5.86 -9.43
N VAL A 6 15.58 -5.91 -8.28
CA VAL A 6 15.23 -7.15 -7.59
C VAL A 6 13.84 -7.58 -8.04
N GLU A 7 13.70 -8.87 -8.32
CA GLU A 7 12.40 -9.46 -8.62
C GLU A 7 11.61 -9.71 -7.32
N VAL A 8 10.42 -9.13 -7.22
CA VAL A 8 9.47 -9.36 -6.12
C VAL A 8 8.23 -10.06 -6.66
N ARG A 9 7.89 -11.21 -6.08
CA ARG A 9 6.76 -12.04 -6.46
C ARG A 9 5.61 -11.89 -5.47
N LEU A 10 4.45 -11.49 -5.95
CA LEU A 10 3.22 -11.40 -5.19
C LEU A 10 2.32 -12.56 -5.58
N LEU A 11 2.16 -13.53 -4.68
CA LEU A 11 1.46 -14.78 -4.96
C LEU A 11 0.04 -14.74 -4.40
N GLY A 12 -0.95 -15.09 -5.24
CA GLY A 12 -2.36 -15.15 -4.87
C GLY A 12 -2.95 -13.80 -4.48
N VAL A 13 -2.63 -12.73 -5.23
CA VAL A 13 -3.15 -11.37 -5.00
C VAL A 13 -4.67 -11.39 -5.09
N PRO A 14 -5.42 -11.11 -4.01
CA PRO A 14 -6.88 -11.03 -4.03
C PRO A 14 -7.33 -9.79 -4.82
N ILE A 15 -7.97 -10.01 -5.97
CA ILE A 15 -8.27 -8.94 -6.93
C ILE A 15 -9.18 -7.88 -6.32
N ALA A 16 -10.26 -8.31 -5.66
CA ALA A 16 -11.20 -7.40 -5.00
C ALA A 16 -10.54 -6.54 -3.90
N LEU A 17 -9.66 -7.13 -3.09
CA LEU A 17 -8.96 -6.37 -2.03
C LEU A 17 -7.90 -5.44 -2.61
N SER A 18 -7.22 -5.84 -3.69
CA SER A 18 -6.26 -4.97 -4.38
C SER A 18 -6.93 -3.72 -4.96
N GLY A 19 -8.12 -3.89 -5.57
CA GLY A 19 -8.93 -2.77 -6.07
C GLY A 19 -9.39 -1.85 -4.95
N ALA A 20 -9.99 -2.40 -3.90
CA ALA A 20 -10.46 -1.63 -2.75
C ALA A 20 -9.33 -0.89 -2.01
N ALA A 21 -8.15 -1.52 -1.89
CA ALA A 21 -6.98 -0.87 -1.29
C ALA A 21 -6.45 0.29 -2.15
N ARG A 22 -6.49 0.15 -3.48
CA ARG A 22 -6.12 1.23 -4.41
C ARG A 22 -7.09 2.40 -4.33
N GLU A 23 -8.39 2.13 -4.39
CA GLU A 23 -9.43 3.16 -4.28
C GLU A 23 -9.30 3.93 -2.97
N HIS A 24 -9.07 3.22 -1.87
CA HIS A 24 -8.89 3.82 -0.56
C HIS A 24 -7.62 4.68 -0.47
N PHE A 25 -6.48 4.21 -1.02
CA PHE A 25 -5.25 5.00 -1.07
C PHE A 25 -5.42 6.28 -1.92
N ASP A 26 -6.15 6.19 -3.04
CA ASP A 26 -6.43 7.34 -3.91
C ASP A 26 -7.34 8.37 -3.20
N GLU A 27 -8.36 7.91 -2.46
CA GLU A 27 -9.22 8.77 -1.65
C GLU A 27 -8.45 9.46 -0.53
N MET A 28 -7.65 8.69 0.22
CA MET A 28 -6.79 9.20 1.27
C MET A 28 -5.80 10.25 0.75
N SER A 29 -5.18 10.00 -0.41
CA SER A 29 -4.25 10.94 -1.03
C SER A 29 -4.94 12.27 -1.41
N ARG A 30 -6.16 12.21 -1.97
CA ARG A 30 -6.94 13.41 -2.30
C ARG A 30 -7.29 14.22 -1.04
N GLU A 31 -7.69 13.54 0.02
CA GLU A 31 -8.02 14.18 1.30
C GLU A 31 -6.79 14.86 1.92
N PHE A 32 -5.62 14.24 1.86
CA PHE A 32 -4.39 14.87 2.33
C PHE A 32 -4.01 16.12 1.54
N VAL A 33 -4.16 16.09 0.21
CA VAL A 33 -3.97 17.28 -0.62
C VAL A 33 -4.94 18.39 -0.22
N TYR A 34 -6.21 18.05 0.07
CA TYR A 34 -7.18 19.02 0.56
C TYR A 34 -6.76 19.62 1.91
N ILE A 35 -6.38 18.79 2.89
CA ILE A 35 -5.92 19.23 4.21
C ILE A 35 -4.69 20.15 4.11
N ALA A 36 -3.72 19.80 3.25
CA ALA A 36 -2.50 20.58 3.04
C ALA A 36 -2.77 22.03 2.59
N ASN A 37 -3.84 22.20 1.81
CA ASN A 37 -4.27 23.48 1.25
C ASN A 37 -5.37 24.17 2.08
N SER A 38 -5.76 23.57 3.22
CA SER A 38 -6.79 24.10 4.12
C SER A 38 -6.20 25.01 5.20
N ASP A 39 -7.09 25.59 6.03
CA ASP A 39 -6.71 26.49 7.12
C ASP A 39 -5.78 25.84 8.16
N GLU A 40 -5.03 26.69 8.89
CA GLU A 40 -4.08 26.32 9.96
C GLU A 40 -4.62 25.28 10.96
N SER A 41 -5.91 25.36 11.32
CA SER A 41 -6.56 24.43 12.25
C SER A 41 -6.67 23.02 11.69
N VAL A 42 -6.87 22.88 10.38
CA VAL A 42 -7.01 21.59 9.67
C VAL A 42 -5.62 21.01 9.37
N ARG A 43 -4.66 21.86 8.99
CA ARG A 43 -3.26 21.45 8.72
C ARG A 43 -2.58 20.82 9.93
N ARG A 44 -2.86 21.29 11.15
CA ARG A 44 -2.30 20.70 12.39
C ARG A 44 -2.71 19.24 12.61
N GLY A 45 -3.72 18.73 11.91
CA GLY A 45 -4.18 17.34 12.01
C GLY A 45 -3.50 16.36 11.07
N ALA A 46 -2.74 16.81 10.06
CA ALA A 46 -2.07 15.92 9.09
C ALA A 46 -0.54 15.97 9.24
N PRO A 47 0.16 14.81 9.18
CA PRO A 47 1.62 14.80 9.19
C PRO A 47 2.17 15.40 7.90
N GLY A 48 2.85 16.56 7.94
CA GLY A 48 3.45 17.19 6.75
C GLY A 48 4.40 16.26 5.96
N ARG A 49 5.14 15.40 6.67
CA ARG A 49 6.01 14.36 6.09
C ARG A 49 5.25 13.32 5.25
N LEU A 50 3.95 13.13 5.50
CA LEU A 50 3.14 12.18 4.74
C LEU A 50 2.91 12.64 3.33
N LEU A 51 2.68 13.94 3.14
CA LEU A 51 2.49 14.52 1.80
C LEU A 51 3.72 14.35 0.93
N GLU A 52 4.91 14.60 1.50
CA GLU A 52 6.19 14.43 0.81
C GLU A 52 6.40 12.96 0.39
N LEU A 53 6.13 12.02 1.30
CA LEU A 53 6.27 10.58 1.02
C LEU A 53 5.21 10.05 0.04
N VAL A 54 3.99 10.58 0.08
CA VAL A 54 2.92 10.24 -0.87
C VAL A 54 3.29 10.72 -2.27
N ASP A 55 3.78 11.96 -2.42
CA ASP A 55 4.20 12.51 -3.71
C ASP A 55 5.39 11.72 -4.30
N GLU A 56 6.41 11.45 -3.49
CA GLU A 56 7.57 10.63 -3.89
C GLU A 56 7.14 9.23 -4.35
N LEU A 57 6.26 8.58 -3.58
CA LEU A 57 5.82 7.23 -3.91
C LEU A 57 4.87 7.23 -5.11
N GLN A 58 3.91 8.15 -5.21
CA GLN A 58 2.98 8.20 -6.35
C GLN A 58 3.72 8.38 -7.68
N GLY A 59 4.73 9.23 -7.75
CA GLY A 59 5.52 9.41 -8.97
C GLY A 59 6.35 8.18 -9.32
N ARG A 60 7.26 7.78 -8.42
CA ARG A 60 8.25 6.73 -8.70
C ARG A 60 7.64 5.34 -8.71
N PHE A 61 6.75 5.04 -7.78
CA PHE A 61 6.17 3.71 -7.62
C PHE A 61 5.08 3.42 -8.65
N ALA A 62 4.30 4.42 -9.09
CA ALA A 62 3.33 4.21 -10.16
C ALA A 62 4.01 3.81 -11.47
N ALA A 63 5.15 4.43 -11.79
CA ALA A 63 5.93 4.06 -12.98
C ALA A 63 6.45 2.61 -12.88
N LEU A 64 6.97 2.21 -11.71
CA LEU A 64 7.50 0.87 -11.48
C LEU A 64 6.43 -0.23 -11.44
N THR A 65 5.19 0.11 -11.11
CA THR A 65 4.09 -0.88 -10.93
C THR A 65 3.04 -0.86 -12.05
N ALA A 66 3.24 -0.05 -13.10
CA ALA A 66 2.24 0.16 -14.16
C ALA A 66 1.80 -1.14 -14.84
N SER A 67 2.74 -2.02 -15.21
CA SER A 67 2.43 -3.30 -15.85
C SER A 67 1.66 -4.25 -14.94
N SER A 68 1.93 -4.21 -13.64
CA SER A 68 1.25 -5.04 -12.65
C SER A 68 -0.18 -4.57 -12.41
N ARG A 69 -0.43 -3.25 -12.48
CA ARG A 69 -1.79 -2.69 -12.45
C ARG A 69 -2.62 -3.17 -13.64
N GLU A 70 -2.05 -3.10 -14.84
CA GLU A 70 -2.72 -3.60 -16.04
C GLU A 70 -3.05 -5.10 -15.92
N THR A 71 -2.11 -5.89 -15.38
CA THR A 71 -2.34 -7.32 -15.13
C THR A 71 -3.52 -7.57 -14.19
N LEU A 72 -3.63 -6.80 -13.10
CA LEU A 72 -4.74 -6.90 -12.15
C LEU A 72 -6.06 -6.45 -12.77
N ASP A 73 -6.08 -5.36 -13.53
CA ASP A 73 -7.28 -4.84 -14.18
C ASP A 73 -7.80 -5.84 -15.23
N GLN A 74 -6.90 -6.46 -16.00
CA GLN A 74 -7.28 -7.52 -16.93
C GLN A 74 -7.81 -8.76 -16.21
N ALA A 75 -7.22 -9.14 -15.08
CA ALA A 75 -7.68 -10.28 -14.29
C ALA A 75 -9.07 -10.02 -13.68
N ALA A 76 -9.32 -8.80 -13.22
CA ALA A 76 -10.64 -8.33 -12.79
C ALA A 76 -11.65 -8.40 -13.94
N GLY A 77 -11.29 -7.91 -15.13
CA GLY A 77 -12.14 -7.97 -16.33
C GLY A 77 -12.48 -9.39 -16.78
N ARG A 78 -11.65 -10.38 -16.43
CA ARG A 78 -11.90 -11.81 -16.66
C ARG A 78 -12.68 -12.50 -15.53
N GLY A 79 -13.05 -11.78 -14.48
CA GLY A 79 -13.74 -12.34 -13.32
C GLY A 79 -12.88 -13.29 -12.48
N GLN A 80 -11.54 -13.14 -12.53
CA GLN A 80 -10.65 -13.90 -11.66
C GLN A 80 -10.78 -13.40 -10.21
N GLU A 81 -10.60 -14.30 -9.25
CA GLU A 81 -10.59 -13.94 -7.83
C GLU A 81 -9.18 -13.58 -7.34
N THR A 82 -8.17 -14.22 -7.93
CA THR A 82 -6.76 -14.04 -7.58
C THR A 82 -5.86 -13.97 -8.82
N ALA A 83 -4.70 -13.35 -8.67
CA ALA A 83 -3.65 -13.32 -9.69
C ALA A 83 -2.25 -13.34 -9.05
N ASP A 84 -1.26 -13.89 -9.76
CA ASP A 84 0.15 -13.76 -9.39
C ASP A 84 0.77 -12.59 -10.14
N LEU A 85 1.63 -11.82 -9.47
CA LEU A 85 2.36 -10.70 -10.07
C LEU A 85 3.85 -10.83 -9.82
N THR A 86 4.62 -10.32 -10.77
CA THR A 86 6.05 -10.10 -10.64
C THR A 86 6.34 -8.62 -10.81
N LEU A 87 6.96 -8.01 -9.80
CA LEU A 87 7.47 -6.64 -9.82
C LEU A 87 8.98 -6.68 -10.02
N ARG A 88 9.52 -5.72 -10.78
CA ARG A 88 10.95 -5.44 -10.82
C ARG A 88 11.18 -4.11 -10.15
N LEU A 89 11.85 -4.15 -9.01
CA LEU A 89 11.98 -3.01 -8.12
C LEU A 89 13.45 -2.71 -7.83
N PRO A 90 13.88 -1.44 -7.92
CA PRO A 90 15.19 -1.04 -7.42
C PRO A 90 15.30 -1.39 -5.94
N ALA A 91 16.41 -1.98 -5.49
CA ALA A 91 16.61 -2.35 -4.08
C ALA A 91 16.41 -1.15 -3.13
N THR A 92 16.73 0.05 -3.62
CA THR A 92 16.57 1.32 -2.89
C THR A 92 15.12 1.67 -2.52
N ILE A 93 14.11 1.14 -3.21
CA ILE A 93 12.70 1.52 -2.96
C ILE A 93 12.14 0.96 -1.65
N GLY A 94 12.73 -0.11 -1.10
CA GLY A 94 12.22 -0.79 0.09
C GLY A 94 12.11 0.14 1.29
N GLN A 95 13.06 1.06 1.46
CA GLN A 95 13.04 2.01 2.57
C GLN A 95 11.87 3.01 2.45
N THR A 96 11.64 3.58 1.26
CA THR A 96 10.52 4.50 1.01
C THR A 96 9.17 3.81 1.25
N VAL A 97 9.01 2.57 0.77
CA VAL A 97 7.81 1.75 0.97
C VAL A 97 7.54 1.46 2.46
N ALA A 98 8.58 1.15 3.23
CA ALA A 98 8.46 0.93 4.67
C ALA A 98 8.09 2.21 5.45
N GLN A 99 8.71 3.34 5.11
CA GLN A 99 8.46 4.63 5.75
C GLN A 99 7.03 5.11 5.51
N LEU A 100 6.56 5.10 4.25
CA LEU A 100 5.19 5.50 3.95
C LEU A 100 4.20 4.59 4.67
N GLY A 101 4.44 3.28 4.66
CA GLY A 101 3.58 2.31 5.33
C GLY A 101 3.41 2.61 6.82
N THR A 102 4.50 2.91 7.52
CA THR A 102 4.46 3.25 8.95
C THR A 102 3.60 4.49 9.21
N LEU A 103 3.68 5.47 8.32
CA LEU A 103 2.96 6.74 8.46
C LEU A 103 1.47 6.60 8.14
N ILE A 104 1.11 5.78 7.15
CA ILE A 104 -0.30 5.42 6.89
C ILE A 104 -0.88 4.67 8.09
N ASP A 105 -0.12 3.75 8.69
CA ASP A 105 -0.58 3.02 9.89
C ASP A 105 -0.71 3.96 11.12
N GLU A 106 0.03 5.07 11.17
CA GLU A 106 -0.16 6.13 12.16
C GLU A 106 -1.43 6.95 11.90
N VAL A 107 -1.72 7.27 10.63
CA VAL A 107 -2.97 7.93 10.23
C VAL A 107 -4.19 7.08 10.58
N ASP A 108 -4.18 5.79 10.27
CA ASP A 108 -5.30 4.89 10.60
C ASP A 108 -5.56 4.88 12.12
N ARG A 109 -4.50 4.81 12.94
CA ARG A 109 -4.62 4.88 14.42
C ARG A 109 -5.14 6.23 14.90
N TYR A 110 -4.70 7.32 14.29
CA TYR A 110 -5.20 8.66 14.60
C TYR A 110 -6.70 8.76 14.29
N CYS A 111 -7.14 8.27 13.13
CA CYS A 111 -8.54 8.22 12.74
C CYS A 111 -9.40 7.36 13.67
N GLU A 112 -8.84 6.27 14.22
CA GLU A 112 -9.50 5.41 15.20
C GLU A 112 -9.70 6.08 16.57
N SER A 113 -8.85 7.05 16.94
CA SER A 113 -8.86 7.70 18.25
C SER A 113 -9.84 8.88 18.42
N GLY A 114 -10.35 9.50 17.33
CA GLY A 114 -11.50 10.41 17.42
C GLY A 114 -11.58 11.66 16.49
N THR A 115 -12.86 11.99 16.20
CA THR A 115 -13.54 13.28 15.85
C THR A 115 -13.13 14.16 14.66
N HIS A 116 -12.07 13.90 13.89
CA HIS A 116 -11.77 14.76 12.71
C HIS A 116 -11.63 14.06 11.36
N LEU A 117 -11.40 12.74 11.30
CA LEU A 117 -11.10 12.03 10.04
C LEU A 117 -11.73 10.63 9.97
N LEU A 118 -12.97 10.47 10.44
CA LEU A 118 -13.68 9.16 10.45
C LEU A 118 -13.78 8.52 9.06
N THR A 119 -13.70 9.31 7.99
CA THR A 119 -13.78 8.87 6.59
C THR A 119 -12.51 8.17 6.08
N LEU A 120 -11.38 8.28 6.80
CA LEU A 120 -10.08 7.76 6.33
C LEU A 120 -9.68 6.41 6.92
N LYS A 121 -10.52 5.78 7.75
CA LYS A 121 -10.18 4.46 8.31
C LYS A 121 -10.16 3.41 7.21
N THR A 122 -9.01 2.77 7.02
CA THR A 122 -8.89 1.65 6.09
C THR A 122 -9.77 0.48 6.54
N PRO A 123 -10.67 -0.05 5.68
CA PRO A 123 -11.44 -1.24 6.04
C PRO A 123 -10.54 -2.46 6.30
N PRO A 124 -10.93 -3.42 7.16
CA PRO A 124 -10.04 -4.50 7.60
C PRO A 124 -9.42 -5.35 6.47
N GLY A 125 -10.18 -5.63 5.40
CA GLY A 125 -9.69 -6.40 4.25
C GLY A 125 -8.59 -5.68 3.47
N PRO A 126 -8.84 -4.47 2.93
CA PRO A 126 -7.83 -3.61 2.33
C PRO A 126 -6.61 -3.35 3.22
N LEU A 127 -6.83 -3.19 4.54
CA LEU A 127 -5.76 -3.03 5.52
C LEU A 127 -4.84 -4.26 5.56
N ALA A 128 -5.42 -5.45 5.69
CA ALA A 128 -4.68 -6.71 5.68
C ALA A 128 -3.90 -6.90 4.36
N TYR A 129 -4.55 -6.62 3.23
CA TYR A 129 -3.90 -6.65 1.91
C TYR A 129 -2.71 -5.69 1.83
N ARG A 130 -2.86 -4.46 2.32
CA ARG A 130 -1.79 -3.45 2.30
C ARG A 130 -0.59 -3.88 3.14
N HIS A 131 -0.83 -4.43 4.34
CA HIS A 131 0.23 -4.96 5.20
C HIS A 131 0.99 -6.10 4.53
N TRP A 132 0.27 -7.06 3.94
CA TRP A 132 0.88 -8.14 3.18
C TRP A 132 1.70 -7.62 1.99
N TYR A 133 1.12 -6.76 1.15
CA TYR A 133 1.76 -6.22 -0.05
C TYR A 133 3.09 -5.51 0.28
N ARG A 134 3.06 -4.60 1.28
CA ARG A 134 4.25 -3.91 1.78
C ARG A 134 5.26 -4.88 2.38
N GLY A 135 4.79 -5.84 3.17
CA GLY A 135 5.60 -6.88 3.79
C GLY A 135 6.33 -7.72 2.76
N GLN A 136 5.66 -8.14 1.69
CA GLN A 136 6.25 -8.91 0.60
C GLN A 136 7.34 -8.12 -0.13
N ILE A 137 7.09 -6.84 -0.45
CA ILE A 137 8.10 -5.99 -1.07
C ILE A 137 9.32 -5.88 -0.16
N THR A 138 9.13 -5.44 1.08
CA THR A 138 10.25 -5.18 2.01
C THR A 138 11.03 -6.44 2.35
N ALA A 139 10.36 -7.57 2.58
CA ALA A 139 11.01 -8.83 2.92
C ALA A 139 11.76 -9.44 1.73
N GLN A 140 11.19 -9.43 0.53
CA GLN A 140 11.86 -10.00 -0.66
C GLN A 140 13.02 -9.13 -1.14
N LEU A 141 12.92 -7.80 -1.02
CA LEU A 141 14.06 -6.90 -1.24
C LEU A 141 15.21 -7.16 -0.24
N ALA A 142 14.91 -7.73 0.93
CA ALA A 142 15.89 -8.19 1.91
C ALA A 142 16.32 -9.67 1.73
N GLY A 143 15.84 -10.35 0.68
CA GLY A 143 16.21 -11.73 0.33
C GLY A 143 15.31 -12.83 0.90
N ALA A 144 14.16 -12.50 1.48
CA ALA A 144 13.19 -13.51 1.92
C ALA A 144 12.45 -14.17 0.74
N ALA A 145 11.93 -15.37 0.96
CA ALA A 145 11.06 -16.05 0.00
C ALA A 145 9.65 -15.42 -0.03
N PRO A 146 8.94 -15.44 -1.18
CA PRO A 146 7.57 -14.94 -1.25
C PRO A 146 6.60 -15.80 -0.42
N VAL A 147 5.64 -15.14 0.23
CA VAL A 147 4.55 -15.79 0.98
C VAL A 147 3.22 -15.46 0.31
N PRO A 148 2.42 -16.45 -0.12
CA PRO A 148 1.09 -16.21 -0.67
C PRO A 148 0.16 -15.47 0.31
N PHE A 149 -0.75 -14.63 -0.21
CA PHE A 149 -1.66 -13.84 0.62
C PHE A 149 -2.48 -14.71 1.58
N ALA A 150 -3.00 -15.84 1.10
CA ALA A 150 -3.81 -16.76 1.90
C ALA A 150 -3.01 -17.36 3.07
N ASP A 151 -1.75 -17.73 2.84
CA ASP A 151 -0.88 -18.34 3.86
C ASP A 151 -0.48 -17.31 4.91
N TRP A 152 -0.13 -16.08 4.48
CA TRP A 152 0.13 -14.98 5.38
C TRP A 152 -1.09 -14.65 6.25
N LEU A 153 -2.28 -14.54 5.63
CA LEU A 153 -3.52 -14.24 6.35
C LEU A 153 -3.90 -15.36 7.34
N ALA A 154 -3.56 -16.61 7.06
CA ALA A 154 -3.74 -17.71 7.99
C ALA A 154 -2.81 -17.60 9.21
N ALA A 155 -1.58 -17.13 9.02
CA ALA A 155 -0.59 -16.94 10.09
C ALA A 155 -0.89 -15.71 10.98
N GLU A 156 -1.46 -14.64 10.42
CA GLU A 156 -1.83 -13.42 11.15
C GLU A 156 -3.10 -13.56 11.99
N ARG A 157 -3.97 -14.51 11.66
CA ARG A 157 -5.15 -14.79 12.49
C ARG A 157 -4.69 -15.52 13.75
N PRO A 158 -4.89 -14.96 14.95
CA PRO A 158 -4.58 -15.68 16.17
C PRO A 158 -5.37 -16.99 16.17
N THR A 159 -4.68 -18.12 16.29
CA THR A 159 -5.31 -19.39 16.68
C THR A 159 -6.02 -19.13 18.00
N GLY A 160 -7.36 -19.04 17.93
CA GLY A 160 -8.21 -18.97 19.11
C GLY A 160 -8.12 -20.22 19.97
#